data_AF-A0A1F5MHM6-F1
#
_entry.id   AF-A0A1F5MHM6-F1
#
_cell.length_a   1.000
_cell.length_b   1.000
_cell.length_c   1.000
_cell.angle_alpha   90.00
_cell.angle_beta   90.00
_cell.angle_gamma   90.00
#
_symmetry.space_group_name_H-M   'P 1'
#
loop_
_entity.id
_entity.type
_entity.pdbx_description
1 polymer ?
#
loop_
_entity_poly.entity_id
_entity_poly.type
_entity_poly.pdbx_seq_one_letter_code
_entity_poly.pdbx_strand_id
1 'polypeptide(L)'
;MFSEIIKYSYQYLLKPVLFQFDPEMVHVAMTSFGELLEEQKWAKNFLKNNLVVSSSLISQTAAGIKFNSPIGLSAGFDYDAKLTQISSSLGFGFQSIGTITNQAYEGNPKPRLGRLPKSKSLMVNKGFKNPGAEKIAAKLSGKLLIYLLAPALAGLTQPL
;
A
#
# COMPACT_ATOMS: atom_id res chain seq x y z
N MET A 1 -23.05 -8.65 -4.52
CA MET A 1 -23.78 -7.45 -4.98
C MET A 1 -22.97 -6.18 -4.74
N PHE A 2 -22.59 -5.87 -3.48
CA PHE A 2 -21.80 -4.67 -3.17
C PHE A 2 -20.40 -4.65 -3.81
N SER A 3 -19.70 -5.79 -3.84
CA SER A 3 -18.41 -5.92 -4.53
C SER A 3 -18.50 -5.63 -6.04
N GLU A 4 -19.58 -6.06 -6.70
CA GLU A 4 -19.83 -5.74 -8.10
C GLU A 4 -20.10 -4.25 -8.29
N ILE A 5 -20.90 -3.62 -7.43
CA ILE A 5 -21.12 -2.17 -7.46
C ILE A 5 -19.78 -1.43 -7.38
N ILE A 6 -18.91 -1.77 -6.41
CA ILE A 6 -17.57 -1.18 -6.29
C ILE A 6 -16.77 -1.35 -7.58
N LYS A 7 -16.78 -2.56 -8.16
CA LYS A 7 -16.05 -2.87 -9.39
C LYS A 7 -16.55 -2.02 -10.57
N TYR A 8 -17.85 -1.92 -10.78
CA TYR A 8 -18.44 -1.10 -11.84
C TYR A 8 -18.18 0.40 -11.60
N SER A 9 -18.40 0.90 -10.38
CA SER A 9 -18.07 2.28 -10.02
C SER A 9 -16.59 2.60 -10.23
N TYR A 10 -15.69 1.68 -9.89
CA TYR A 10 -14.27 1.87 -10.14
C TYR A 10 -13.94 1.91 -11.63
N GLN A 11 -14.45 0.95 -12.41
CA GLN A 11 -14.11 0.82 -13.83
C GLN A 11 -14.64 1.96 -14.69
N TYR A 12 -15.88 2.41 -14.43
CA TYR A 12 -16.59 3.33 -15.31
C TYR A 12 -16.63 4.78 -14.80
N LEU A 13 -16.45 5.01 -13.49
CA LEU A 13 -16.50 6.36 -12.90
C LEU A 13 -15.12 6.79 -12.38
N LEU A 14 -14.56 6.05 -11.41
CA LEU A 14 -13.35 6.50 -10.72
C LEU A 14 -12.12 6.43 -11.61
N LYS A 15 -11.88 5.30 -12.29
CA LYS A 15 -10.68 5.09 -13.09
C LYS A 15 -10.54 6.11 -14.23
N PRO A 16 -11.58 6.41 -15.06
CA PRO A 16 -11.46 7.41 -16.12
C PRO A 16 -11.14 8.82 -15.61
N VAL A 17 -11.66 9.18 -14.44
CA VAL A 17 -11.41 10.49 -13.81
C VAL A 17 -9.99 10.52 -13.21
N LEU A 18 -9.63 9.54 -12.39
CA LEU A 18 -8.31 9.46 -11.74
C LEU A 18 -7.15 9.37 -12.73
N PHE A 19 -7.39 8.83 -13.93
CA PHE A 19 -6.36 8.71 -14.97
C PHE A 19 -6.04 10.04 -15.67
N GLN A 20 -6.86 11.08 -15.48
CA GLN A 20 -6.60 12.44 -16.00
C GLN A 20 -5.64 13.23 -15.11
N PHE A 21 -5.42 12.79 -13.86
CA PHE A 21 -4.55 13.47 -12.90
C PHE A 21 -3.18 12.81 -12.81
N ASP A 22 -2.20 13.59 -12.34
CA ASP A 22 -0.85 13.10 -12.04
C ASP A 22 -0.90 11.84 -11.16
N PRO A 23 -0.21 10.75 -11.57
CA PRO A 23 -0.30 9.48 -10.85
C PRO A 23 0.29 9.54 -9.45
N GLU A 24 1.31 10.36 -9.21
CA GLU A 24 1.90 10.51 -7.88
C GLU A 24 0.92 11.23 -6.94
N MET A 25 0.28 12.30 -7.41
CA MET A 25 -0.79 13.00 -6.67
C MET A 25 -1.93 12.04 -6.31
N VAL A 26 -2.44 11.29 -7.28
CA VAL A 26 -3.53 10.32 -7.06
C VAL A 26 -3.12 9.26 -6.05
N HIS A 27 -1.89 8.75 -6.15
CA HIS A 27 -1.37 7.78 -5.21
C HIS A 27 -1.26 8.35 -3.78
N VAL A 28 -0.72 9.56 -3.62
CA VAL A 28 -0.63 10.23 -2.30
C VAL A 28 -2.02 10.52 -1.71
N ALA A 29 -2.97 10.93 -2.54
CA ALA A 29 -4.35 11.16 -2.11
C ALA A 29 -5.00 9.85 -1.63
N MET A 30 -4.84 8.75 -2.39
CA MET A 30 -5.40 7.46 -2.02
C MET A 30 -4.77 6.88 -0.75
N THR A 31 -3.46 6.98 -0.57
CA THR A 31 -2.80 6.48 0.66
C THR A 31 -3.20 7.29 1.87
N SER A 32 -3.33 8.62 1.73
CA SER A 32 -3.77 9.49 2.84
C SER A 32 -5.25 9.31 3.17
N PHE A 33 -6.10 9.06 2.16
CA PHE A 33 -7.49 8.70 2.40
C PHE A 33 -7.62 7.35 3.11
N GLY A 34 -6.83 6.35 2.71
CA GLY A 34 -6.80 5.06 3.39
C GLY A 34 -6.33 5.15 4.84
N GLU A 35 -5.33 6.00 5.12
CA GLU A 35 -4.88 6.31 6.48
C GLU A 35 -6.02 6.91 7.31
N LEU A 36 -6.75 7.89 6.78
CA LEU A 36 -7.92 8.46 7.46
C LEU A 36 -9.01 7.40 7.74
N LEU A 37 -9.25 6.49 6.80
CA LEU A 37 -10.21 5.39 7.01
C LEU A 37 -9.73 4.38 8.07
N GLU A 38 -8.43 4.20 8.24
CA GLU A 38 -7.86 3.24 9.19
C GLU A 38 -8.14 3.62 10.65
N GLU A 39 -8.30 4.92 10.93
CA GLU A 39 -8.67 5.46 12.23
C GLU A 39 -10.15 5.17 12.57
N GLN A 40 -10.99 4.98 11.56
CA GLN A 40 -12.43 4.83 11.71
C GLN A 40 -12.83 3.36 11.83
N LYS A 41 -13.21 2.91 13.03
CA LYS A 41 -13.65 1.51 13.29
C LYS A 41 -14.82 1.08 12.40
N TRP A 42 -15.79 1.95 12.20
CA TRP A 42 -16.96 1.66 11.38
C TRP A 42 -16.57 1.43 9.91
N ALA A 43 -15.64 2.23 9.38
CA ALA A 43 -15.16 2.11 8.00
C ALA A 43 -14.40 0.80 7.79
N LYS A 44 -13.50 0.44 8.71
CA LYS A 44 -12.79 -0.86 8.70
C LYS A 44 -13.75 -2.03 8.72
N ASN A 45 -14.73 -2.03 9.63
CA ASN A 45 -15.71 -3.11 9.74
C ASN A 45 -16.58 -3.20 8.48
N PHE A 46 -17.00 -2.06 7.94
CA PHE A 46 -17.78 -2.00 6.71
C PHE A 46 -16.99 -2.58 5.52
N LEU A 47 -15.73 -2.18 5.33
CA LEU A 47 -14.87 -2.72 4.28
C LEU A 47 -14.64 -4.22 4.48
N LYS A 48 -14.32 -4.65 5.70
CA LYS A 48 -14.09 -6.05 6.03
C LYS A 48 -15.28 -6.93 5.66
N ASN A 49 -16.48 -6.55 6.08
CA ASN A 49 -17.70 -7.33 5.84
C ASN A 49 -18.09 -7.43 4.36
N ASN A 50 -17.61 -6.50 3.54
CA ASN A 50 -18.01 -6.37 2.14
C ASN A 50 -16.95 -6.82 1.13
N LEU A 51 -15.66 -6.78 1.50
CA LEU A 51 -14.53 -7.04 0.61
C LEU A 51 -13.73 -8.28 1.00
N VAL A 52 -13.70 -8.65 2.28
CA VAL A 52 -12.85 -9.75 2.74
C VAL A 52 -13.55 -11.07 2.50
N VAL A 53 -12.95 -11.90 1.65
CA VAL A 53 -13.30 -13.31 1.51
C VAL A 53 -12.47 -14.10 2.51
N SER A 54 -13.11 -14.81 3.42
CA SER A 54 -12.45 -15.69 4.40
C SER A 54 -12.86 -17.13 4.15
N SER A 55 -11.88 -18.01 3.90
CA SER A 55 -12.09 -19.45 3.77
C SER A 55 -10.84 -20.20 4.22
N SER A 56 -11.01 -21.36 4.83
CA SER A 56 -9.89 -22.25 5.15
C SER A 56 -9.14 -22.69 3.88
N LEU A 57 -9.82 -22.74 2.73
CA LEU A 57 -9.25 -23.13 1.44
C LEU A 57 -8.19 -22.15 0.91
N ILE A 58 -8.24 -20.88 1.32
CA ILE A 58 -7.30 -19.84 0.88
C ILE A 58 -6.28 -19.47 1.97
N SER A 59 -6.41 -20.05 3.15
CA SER A 59 -5.45 -19.84 4.23
C SER A 59 -4.15 -20.59 3.93
N GLN A 60 -3.00 -19.96 4.19
CA GLN A 60 -1.69 -20.57 3.98
C GLN A 60 -0.77 -20.36 5.17
N THR A 61 0.16 -21.28 5.39
CA THR A 61 1.26 -21.09 6.33
C THR A 61 2.56 -21.06 5.55
N ALA A 62 3.29 -19.95 5.65
CA ALA A 62 4.61 -19.80 5.03
C ALA A 62 5.59 -19.22 6.05
N ALA A 63 6.81 -19.76 6.10
CA ALA A 63 7.83 -19.38 7.10
C ALA A 63 7.32 -19.41 8.56
N GLY A 64 6.44 -20.36 8.90
CA GLY A 64 5.84 -20.48 10.24
C GLY A 64 4.74 -19.46 10.55
N ILE A 65 4.41 -18.58 9.60
CA ILE A 65 3.38 -17.54 9.74
C ILE A 65 2.11 -17.96 9.01
N LYS A 66 0.96 -17.87 9.69
CA LYS A 66 -0.35 -18.14 9.10
C LYS A 66 -0.94 -16.88 8.47
N PHE A 67 -1.26 -16.96 7.19
CA PHE A 67 -1.94 -15.94 6.40
C PHE A 67 -3.37 -16.38 6.10
N ASN A 68 -4.34 -15.50 6.35
CA ASN A 68 -5.76 -15.78 6.10
C ASN A 68 -6.16 -15.62 4.62
N SER A 69 -5.26 -15.04 3.81
CA SER A 69 -5.41 -14.84 2.38
C SER A 69 -4.02 -14.98 1.73
N PRO A 70 -3.92 -15.58 0.53
CA PRO A 70 -2.64 -15.76 -0.16
C PRO A 70 -2.19 -14.49 -0.90
N ILE A 71 -3.05 -13.46 -0.95
CA ILE A 71 -2.80 -12.21 -1.65
C ILE A 71 -2.26 -11.17 -0.67
N GLY A 72 -1.11 -10.59 -1.00
CA GLY A 72 -0.50 -9.52 -0.22
C GLY A 72 -0.30 -8.24 -1.02
N LEU A 73 -0.19 -7.13 -0.30
CA LEU A 73 0.20 -5.84 -0.87
C LEU A 73 1.73 -5.72 -0.91
N SER A 74 2.28 -5.50 -2.11
CA SER A 74 3.73 -5.45 -2.32
C SER A 74 4.36 -4.17 -1.77
N ALA A 75 5.64 -4.26 -1.42
CA ALA A 75 6.49 -3.10 -1.17
C ALA A 75 6.49 -2.16 -2.39
N GLY A 76 6.79 -0.90 -2.14
CA GLY A 76 6.75 0.15 -3.13
C GLY A 76 5.35 0.76 -3.34
N PHE A 77 4.32 0.23 -2.69
CA PHE A 77 3.00 0.88 -2.61
C PHE A 77 2.92 1.81 -1.40
N ASP A 78 3.23 1.33 -0.19
CA ASP A 78 3.13 2.10 1.05
C ASP A 78 4.51 2.36 1.66
N TYR A 79 5.16 3.46 1.25
CA TYR A 79 6.48 3.87 1.76
C TYR A 79 6.41 4.47 3.17
N ASP A 80 5.24 4.95 3.57
CA ASP A 80 5.04 5.80 4.74
C ASP A 80 4.29 5.06 5.87
N ALA A 81 4.07 3.75 5.72
CA ALA A 81 3.28 2.92 6.63
C ALA A 81 1.87 3.49 6.92
N LYS A 82 1.22 4.04 5.91
CA LYS A 82 -0.09 4.71 5.98
C LYS A 82 -1.28 3.76 5.95
N LEU A 83 -1.12 2.56 5.38
CA LEU A 83 -2.23 1.64 5.10
C LEU A 83 -2.18 0.38 5.96
N THR A 84 -1.40 0.44 7.03
CA THR A 84 -1.08 -0.66 7.93
C THR A 84 -2.32 -1.37 8.47
N GLN A 85 -3.31 -0.63 8.96
CA GLN A 85 -4.47 -1.19 9.63
C GLN A 85 -5.64 -1.45 8.68
N ILE A 86 -5.75 -0.65 7.61
CA ILE A 86 -6.83 -0.77 6.64
C ILE A 86 -6.61 -1.92 5.64
N SER A 87 -5.37 -2.30 5.34
CA SER A 87 -5.03 -3.32 4.33
C SER A 87 -5.71 -4.67 4.56
N SER A 88 -5.74 -5.14 5.81
CA SER A 88 -6.45 -6.38 6.19
C SER A 88 -7.97 -6.29 5.95
N SER A 89 -8.54 -5.10 6.12
CA SER A 89 -9.97 -4.83 5.86
C SER A 89 -10.29 -4.75 4.36
N LEU A 90 -9.27 -4.62 3.51
CA LEU A 90 -9.38 -4.69 2.05
C LEU A 90 -9.19 -6.10 1.49
N GLY A 91 -8.90 -7.10 2.33
CA GLY A 91 -8.75 -8.51 1.93
C GLY A 91 -7.32 -9.00 1.74
N PHE A 92 -6.32 -8.15 2.00
CA PHE A 92 -4.92 -8.58 1.97
C PHE A 92 -4.59 -9.43 3.19
N GLY A 93 -3.94 -10.58 2.96
CA GLY A 93 -3.46 -11.46 4.02
C GLY A 93 -2.16 -10.96 4.66
N PHE A 94 -1.38 -10.18 3.92
CA PHE A 94 -0.16 -9.53 4.39
C PHE A 94 0.13 -8.26 3.59
N GLN A 95 1.01 -7.41 4.13
CA GLN A 95 1.51 -6.23 3.45
C GLN A 95 3.02 -6.13 3.65
N SER A 96 3.72 -5.71 2.62
CA SER A 96 5.12 -5.33 2.71
C SER A 96 5.23 -3.81 2.61
N ILE A 97 5.84 -3.18 3.62
CA ILE A 97 5.97 -1.73 3.74
C ILE A 97 7.35 -1.31 3.23
N GLY A 98 7.43 -0.11 2.66
CA GLY A 98 8.67 0.49 2.20
C GLY A 98 8.77 0.55 0.68
N THR A 99 9.96 0.60 0.10
CA THR A 99 11.27 0.39 0.74
C THR A 99 11.67 1.52 1.70
N ILE A 100 12.26 1.16 2.84
CA ILE A 100 12.65 2.10 3.91
C ILE A 100 14.18 2.21 3.95
N THR A 101 14.68 3.43 4.02
CA THR A 101 16.11 3.74 4.19
C THR A 101 16.39 4.12 5.64
N ASN A 102 17.66 4.06 6.06
CA ASN A 102 18.04 4.41 7.44
C ASN A 102 17.60 5.85 7.80
N GLN A 103 17.97 6.81 6.95
CA GLN A 103 17.57 8.21 7.05
C GLN A 103 16.44 8.54 6.07
N ALA A 104 15.72 9.63 6.31
CA ALA A 104 14.73 10.14 5.36
C ALA A 104 15.37 10.45 4.01
N TYR A 105 14.69 10.15 2.92
CA TYR A 105 15.14 10.47 1.58
C TYR A 105 13.99 11.02 0.75
N GLU A 106 14.22 12.15 0.09
CA GLU A 106 13.21 12.82 -0.72
C GLU A 106 12.94 12.10 -2.05
N GLY A 107 13.86 11.23 -2.49
CA GLY A 107 13.77 10.51 -3.77
C GLY A 107 14.20 11.35 -4.99
N ASN A 108 14.26 10.71 -6.15
CA ASN A 108 14.72 11.30 -7.41
C ASN A 108 13.80 12.45 -7.87
N PRO A 109 14.22 13.50 -8.61
CA PRO A 109 13.34 14.58 -9.09
C PRO A 109 12.09 14.13 -9.86
N LYS A 110 11.04 14.97 -9.89
CA LYS A 110 9.81 14.70 -10.67
C LYS A 110 10.04 14.87 -12.18
N PRO A 111 9.34 14.11 -13.04
CA PRO A 111 8.32 13.10 -12.74
C PRO A 111 8.91 11.73 -12.34
N ARG A 112 8.31 11.08 -11.33
CA ARG A 112 8.80 9.83 -10.72
C ARG A 112 7.86 8.64 -10.87
N LEU A 113 6.65 8.88 -11.37
CA LEU A 113 5.63 7.87 -11.56
C LEU A 113 4.92 8.18 -12.87
N GLY A 114 4.84 7.19 -13.75
CA GLY A 114 4.14 7.26 -15.02
C GLY A 114 3.16 6.10 -15.17
N ARG A 115 2.08 6.31 -15.90
CA ARG A 115 1.13 5.25 -16.27
C ARG A 115 1.32 4.89 -17.73
N LEU A 116 1.27 3.58 -18.04
CA LEU A 116 1.28 3.04 -19.40
C LEU A 116 -0.02 2.25 -19.60
N PRO A 117 -1.17 2.92 -19.91
CA PRO A 117 -2.48 2.28 -19.86
C PRO A 117 -2.65 1.13 -20.85
N LYS A 118 -2.05 1.25 -22.06
CA LYS A 118 -2.15 0.24 -23.12
C LYS A 118 -1.55 -1.11 -22.68
N SER A 119 -0.42 -1.07 -21.97
CA SER A 119 0.26 -2.27 -21.46
C SER A 119 -0.14 -2.65 -20.03
N LYS A 120 -1.05 -1.90 -19.40
CA LYS A 120 -1.42 -2.03 -17.98
C LYS A 120 -0.19 -1.97 -17.04
N SER A 121 0.76 -1.09 -17.35
CA SER A 121 2.03 -0.99 -16.61
C SER A 121 2.21 0.39 -15.96
N LEU A 122 3.21 0.48 -15.09
CA LEU A 122 3.66 1.72 -14.47
C LEU A 122 5.17 1.90 -14.72
N MET A 123 5.59 3.15 -14.91
CA MET A 123 7.00 3.54 -14.84
C MET A 123 7.24 4.12 -13.45
N VAL A 124 8.25 3.61 -12.72
CA VAL A 124 8.54 4.04 -11.34
C VAL A 124 10.01 4.44 -11.24
N ASN A 125 10.24 5.70 -10.88
CA ASN A 125 11.54 6.29 -10.61
C ASN A 125 11.51 7.08 -9.28
N LYS A 126 10.83 6.54 -8.26
CA LYS A 126 10.69 7.21 -6.95
C LYS A 126 12.01 7.38 -6.21
N GLY A 127 13.02 6.54 -6.52
CA GLY A 127 14.31 6.55 -5.85
C GLY A 127 14.19 6.37 -4.34
N PHE A 128 13.46 5.37 -3.85
CA PHE A 128 13.32 5.10 -2.41
C PHE A 128 12.87 6.30 -1.55
N LYS A 129 11.99 7.18 -2.06
CA LYS A 129 11.39 8.25 -1.24
C LYS A 129 10.70 7.68 0.01
N ASN A 130 11.14 8.04 1.21
CA ASN A 130 10.56 7.59 2.48
C ASN A 130 11.00 8.47 3.68
N PRO A 131 10.29 8.45 4.83
CA PRO A 131 10.57 9.32 5.97
C PRO A 131 11.70 8.82 6.90
N GLY A 132 12.35 7.69 6.58
CA GLY A 132 13.42 7.09 7.37
C GLY A 132 12.93 6.02 8.36
N ALA A 133 13.84 5.12 8.73
CA ALA A 133 13.53 3.93 9.52
C ALA A 133 12.99 4.27 10.91
N GLU A 134 13.56 5.26 11.59
CA GLU A 134 13.15 5.66 12.94
C GLU A 134 11.68 6.13 12.98
N LYS A 135 11.29 7.00 12.04
CA LYS A 135 9.90 7.50 11.96
C LYS A 135 8.91 6.39 11.65
N ILE A 136 9.27 5.47 10.74
CA ILE A 136 8.42 4.32 10.43
C ILE A 136 8.31 3.37 11.62
N ALA A 137 9.42 3.07 12.30
CA ALA A 137 9.42 2.21 13.49
C ALA A 137 8.53 2.79 14.60
N ALA A 138 8.64 4.10 14.87
CA ALA A 138 7.77 4.79 15.82
C ALA A 138 6.28 4.67 15.44
N LYS A 139 5.95 4.86 14.16
CA LYS A 139 4.56 4.74 13.64
C LYS A 139 4.00 3.31 13.72
N LEU A 140 4.86 2.30 13.60
CA LEU A 140 4.50 0.88 13.68
C LEU A 140 4.48 0.35 15.12
N SER A 141 5.03 1.10 16.08
CA SER A 141 5.06 0.69 17.49
C SER A 141 3.64 0.40 18.00
N GLY A 142 3.45 -0.80 18.55
CA GLY A 142 2.15 -1.25 19.06
C GLY A 142 1.12 -1.67 17.99
N LYS A 143 1.46 -1.63 16.69
CA LYS A 143 0.59 -2.12 15.61
C LYS A 143 0.81 -3.62 15.39
N LEU A 144 -0.19 -4.44 15.69
CA LEU A 144 -0.15 -5.90 15.51
C LEU A 144 -0.59 -6.27 14.08
N LEU A 145 0.34 -6.64 13.20
CA LEU A 145 0.10 -7.30 11.90
C LEU A 145 1.43 -7.74 11.26
N ILE A 146 1.39 -8.78 10.42
CA ILE A 146 2.56 -9.34 9.75
C ILE A 146 2.98 -8.40 8.63
N TYR A 147 3.97 -7.54 8.89
CA TYR A 147 4.65 -6.78 7.86
C TYR A 147 5.95 -7.46 7.48
N LEU A 148 6.09 -7.77 6.19
CA LEU A 148 7.40 -8.09 5.65
C LEU A 148 8.11 -6.76 5.38
N LEU A 149 9.04 -6.38 6.26
CA LEU A 149 9.91 -5.24 6.03
C LEU A 149 10.90 -5.64 4.93
N ALA A 150 10.88 -4.91 3.81
CA ALA A 150 11.92 -5.01 2.80
C ALA A 150 12.95 -3.90 3.10
N PRO A 151 14.04 -4.19 3.85
CA PRO A 151 15.08 -3.20 4.06
C PRO A 151 15.73 -2.83 2.71
N ALA A 152 15.86 -1.54 2.42
CA ALA A 152 16.82 -1.11 1.38
C ALA A 152 18.22 -1.31 1.95
N LEU A 153 18.91 -2.36 1.52
CA LEU A 153 20.37 -2.38 1.49
C LEU A 153 20.84 -1.59 0.26
N ALA A 154 20.44 -0.32 0.17
CA ALA A 154 20.98 0.59 -0.84
C ALA A 154 22.05 1.42 -0.15
N GLY A 155 23.31 1.23 -0.54
CA GLY A 155 24.40 2.12 -0.17
C GLY A 155 24.12 3.50 -0.76
N LEU A 156 23.41 4.34 -0.02
CA LEU A 156 23.22 5.74 -0.36
C LEU A 156 24.52 6.46 0.00
N THR A 157 25.50 6.38 -0.90
CA THR A 157 26.56 7.38 -0.96
C THR A 157 25.84 8.73 -1.13
N GLN A 158 26.02 9.62 -0.16
CA GLN A 158 25.49 10.97 -0.19
C GLN A 158 25.79 11.61 -1.56
N PRO A 159 24.85 12.36 -2.15
CA PRO A 159 25.20 13.16 -3.31
C PRO A 159 26.29 14.17 -2.88
N LEU A 160 27.39 14.19 -3.63
CA LEU A 160 28.41 15.25 -3.57
C LEU A 160 27.79 16.61 -3.88
#